data_AF-R5IW41-F1
#
_entry.id   AF-R5IW41-F1
#
_cell.length_a   1.000
_cell.length_b   1.000
_cell.length_c   1.000
_cell.angle_alpha   90.00
_cell.angle_beta   90.00
_cell.angle_gamma   90.00
#
_symmetry.space_group_name_H-M   'P 1'
#
loop_
_entity.id
_entity.type
_entity.pdbx_description
1 polymer ?
#
loop_
_entity_poly.entity_id
_entity_poly.type
_entity_poly.pdbx_seq_one_letter_code
_entity_poly.pdbx_strand_id
1 'polypeptide(L)'
;MNIVDILIIIFILLGASIGFKQGFTKSLVSFVGIIVVIIFAYLLKNPVSEFLMSIGPFFNFGGIIKGVTVLNIAVYEIIAFILVFTILMIILRVLLLATGVLETILKFTIVLGIPSKILGAVVGALKNYIIVFFVLYLLSMPNFVDVGFVKDSNFREPILRNTPLLSGIADSSLKVLDEFKGLSDKYTNTDDSNEFNLETLDLFLKYKVVTVDTVKKLDDSGKINIEGIETVIDKYEEE
;
A
#
# COMPACT_ATOMS: atom_id res chain seq x y z
N MET A 1 18.82 13.16 -10.13
CA MET A 1 18.04 12.08 -10.76
C MET A 1 18.77 10.79 -10.48
N ASN A 2 18.22 9.99 -9.57
CA ASN A 2 18.86 8.76 -9.08
C ASN A 2 18.36 7.53 -9.85
N ILE A 3 18.81 6.34 -9.47
CA ILE A 3 18.42 5.10 -10.16
C ILE A 3 16.91 4.83 -10.07
N VAL A 4 16.27 5.22 -8.96
CA VAL A 4 14.81 5.07 -8.76
C VAL A 4 14.05 5.98 -9.72
N ASP A 5 14.49 7.22 -9.90
CA ASP A 5 13.87 8.15 -10.85
C ASP A 5 13.90 7.60 -12.29
N ILE A 6 15.02 7.00 -12.69
CA ILE A 6 15.18 6.36 -14.01
C ILE A 6 14.23 5.16 -14.14
N LEU A 7 14.17 4.31 -13.12
CA LEU A 7 13.27 3.14 -13.11
C LEU A 7 11.80 3.55 -13.19
N ILE A 8 11.39 4.61 -12.49
CA ILE A 8 10.03 5.17 -12.56
C ILE A 8 9.71 5.61 -13.99
N ILE A 9 10.58 6.41 -14.61
CA ILE A 9 10.38 6.90 -15.99
C ILE A 9 10.25 5.71 -16.95
N ILE A 10 11.16 4.73 -16.87
CA ILE A 10 11.12 3.54 -17.71
C ILE A 10 9.81 2.78 -17.50
N PHE A 11 9.36 2.61 -16.26
CA PHE A 11 8.14 1.88 -15.95
C PHE A 11 6.88 2.58 -16.49
N ILE A 12 6.82 3.91 -16.43
CA ILE A 12 5.74 4.70 -17.02
C ILE A 12 5.77 4.57 -18.56
N LEU A 13 6.94 4.66 -19.18
CA LEU A 13 7.11 4.49 -20.63
C LEU A 13 6.73 3.08 -21.10
N LEU A 14 7.03 2.04 -20.31
CA LEU A 14 6.56 0.68 -20.57
C LEU A 14 5.03 0.61 -20.54
N GLY A 15 4.40 1.29 -19.58
CA GLY A 15 2.95 1.45 -19.52
C GLY A 15 2.39 2.10 -20.78
N ALA A 16 3.02 3.19 -21.23
CA ALA A 16 2.66 3.87 -22.46
C ALA A 16 2.81 2.97 -23.70
N SER A 17 3.91 2.23 -23.82
CA SER A 17 4.17 1.31 -24.94
C SER A 17 3.15 0.16 -24.97
N ILE A 18 2.84 -0.42 -23.80
CA ILE A 18 1.79 -1.44 -23.67
C ILE A 18 0.44 -0.85 -24.05
N GLY A 19 0.11 0.34 -23.55
CA GLY A 19 -1.13 1.04 -23.85
C GLY A 19 -1.28 1.37 -25.34
N PHE A 20 -0.20 1.78 -26.00
CA PHE A 20 -0.16 2.04 -27.43
C PHE A 20 -0.48 0.78 -28.25
N LYS A 21 0.08 -0.37 -27.86
CA LYS A 21 -0.22 -1.67 -28.50
C LYS A 21 -1.65 -2.12 -28.23
N GLN A 22 -2.19 -1.82 -27.06
CA GLN A 22 -3.53 -2.21 -26.63
C GLN A 22 -4.64 -1.32 -27.21
N GLY A 23 -4.33 -0.07 -27.53
CA GLY A 23 -5.30 0.96 -27.91
C GLY A 23 -6.16 1.45 -26.73
N PHE A 24 -6.99 2.45 -26.98
CA PHE A 24 -7.68 3.20 -25.92
C PHE A 24 -8.60 2.32 -25.08
N THR A 25 -9.54 1.62 -25.72
CA THR A 25 -10.58 0.86 -25.03
C THR A 25 -9.99 -0.23 -24.13
N LYS A 26 -9.02 -1.00 -24.63
CA LYS A 26 -8.37 -2.06 -23.84
C LYS A 26 -7.55 -1.49 -22.69
N SER A 27 -6.85 -0.39 -22.93
CA SER A 27 -6.07 0.28 -21.90
C SER A 27 -6.98 0.82 -20.80
N LEU A 28 -8.14 1.39 -21.15
CA LEU A 28 -9.12 1.93 -20.22
C LEU A 28 -9.76 0.85 -19.37
N VAL A 29 -10.20 -0.26 -19.97
CA VAL A 29 -10.76 -1.40 -19.22
C VAL A 29 -9.72 -1.99 -18.28
N SER A 30 -8.47 -2.14 -18.72
CA SER A 30 -7.37 -2.59 -17.86
C SER A 30 -7.10 -1.61 -16.71
N PHE A 31 -7.17 -0.31 -16.96
CA PHE A 31 -6.95 0.72 -15.95
C PHE A 31 -8.04 0.71 -14.88
N VAL A 32 -9.31 0.75 -15.31
CA VAL A 32 -10.46 0.68 -14.40
C VAL A 32 -10.44 -0.63 -13.61
N GLY A 33 -10.15 -1.75 -14.25
CA GLY A 33 -10.06 -3.05 -13.57
C GLY A 33 -9.02 -3.05 -12.45
N ILE A 34 -7.85 -2.44 -12.65
CA ILE A 34 -6.83 -2.32 -11.60
C ILE A 34 -7.32 -1.42 -10.46
N ILE A 35 -7.96 -0.28 -10.76
CA ILE A 35 -8.53 0.60 -9.72
C ILE A 35 -9.53 -0.17 -8.86
N VAL A 36 -10.43 -0.91 -9.49
CA VAL A 36 -11.41 -1.76 -8.80
C VAL A 36 -10.71 -2.77 -7.89
N VAL A 37 -9.71 -3.49 -8.40
CA VAL A 37 -8.94 -4.46 -7.61
C VAL A 37 -8.25 -3.81 -6.41
N ILE A 38 -7.67 -2.62 -6.57
CA ILE A 38 -7.03 -1.88 -5.49
C ILE A 38 -8.04 -1.51 -4.40
N ILE A 39 -9.22 -0.99 -4.77
CA ILE A 39 -10.29 -0.63 -3.83
C ILE A 39 -10.72 -1.88 -3.05
N PHE A 40 -11.03 -2.98 -3.73
CA PHE A 40 -11.43 -4.22 -3.07
C PHE A 40 -10.32 -4.81 -2.21
N ALA A 41 -9.05 -4.74 -2.64
CA ALA A 41 -7.92 -5.17 -1.83
C ALA A 41 -7.79 -4.35 -0.54
N TYR A 42 -7.98 -3.03 -0.62
CA TYR A 42 -7.96 -2.17 0.56
C TYR A 42 -9.11 -2.46 1.53
N LEU A 43 -10.32 -2.75 1.02
CA LEU A 43 -11.47 -3.09 1.85
C LEU A 43 -11.34 -4.46 2.52
N LEU A 44 -10.74 -5.43 1.84
CA LEU A 44 -10.63 -6.82 2.30
C LEU A 44 -9.34 -7.10 3.08
N LYS A 45 -8.36 -6.18 3.11
CA LYS A 45 -7.09 -6.42 3.81
C LYS A 45 -7.28 -6.63 5.32
N ASN A 46 -8.16 -5.86 5.97
CA ASN A 46 -8.33 -5.88 7.43
C ASN A 46 -8.79 -7.25 7.98
N PRO A 47 -9.85 -7.90 7.46
CA PRO A 47 -10.20 -9.24 7.94
C PRO A 47 -9.14 -10.30 7.61
N VAL A 48 -8.40 -10.11 6.51
CA VAL A 48 -7.32 -11.03 6.11
C VAL A 48 -6.09 -10.83 7.00
N SER A 49 -5.73 -9.60 7.36
CA SER A 49 -4.62 -9.30 8.25
C SER A 49 -4.89 -9.84 9.65
N GLU A 50 -6.11 -9.67 10.17
CA GLU A 50 -6.54 -10.24 11.45
C GLU A 50 -6.43 -11.77 11.45
N PHE A 51 -6.92 -12.42 10.39
CA PHE A 51 -6.78 -13.86 10.24
C PHE A 51 -5.30 -14.29 10.19
N LEU A 52 -4.48 -13.63 9.38
CA LEU A 52 -3.04 -13.93 9.27
C LEU A 52 -2.31 -13.70 10.59
N MET A 53 -2.64 -12.63 11.32
CA MET A 53 -2.09 -12.35 12.64
C MET A 53 -2.50 -13.41 13.65
N SER A 54 -3.69 -14.01 13.56
CA SER A 54 -4.10 -15.08 14.48
C SER A 54 -3.24 -16.35 14.33
N ILE A 55 -2.88 -16.73 13.10
CA ILE A 55 -2.13 -17.96 12.81
C ILE A 55 -0.62 -17.76 12.74
N GLY A 56 -0.17 -16.57 12.35
CA GLY A 56 1.21 -16.28 12.01
C GLY A 56 2.10 -15.93 13.21
N PRO A 57 3.42 -16.15 13.11
CA PRO A 57 4.37 -15.74 14.14
C PRO A 57 4.61 -14.23 14.11
N PHE A 58 4.78 -13.60 15.27
CA PHE A 58 5.27 -12.22 15.34
C PHE A 58 6.80 -12.23 15.22
N PHE A 59 7.32 -11.26 14.48
CA PHE A 59 8.74 -11.09 14.25
C PHE A 59 9.34 -10.15 15.29
N ASN A 60 10.58 -10.43 15.69
CA ASN A 60 11.39 -9.50 16.46
C ASN A 60 12.14 -8.58 15.52
N PHE A 61 11.99 -7.28 15.72
CA PHE A 61 12.73 -6.28 14.96
C PHE A 61 14.12 -6.03 15.57
N GLY A 62 15.06 -5.61 14.74
CA GLY A 62 16.43 -5.23 15.14
C GLY A 62 16.69 -3.73 14.96
N GLY A 63 17.84 -3.26 15.44
CA GLY A 63 18.23 -1.85 15.31
C GLY A 63 17.39 -0.93 16.19
N ILE A 64 17.05 0.24 15.66
CA ILE A 64 16.35 1.33 16.36
C ILE A 64 14.94 0.93 16.82
N ILE A 65 14.30 -0.01 16.13
CA ILE A 65 12.94 -0.49 16.41
C ILE A 65 12.93 -1.81 17.20
N LYS A 66 14.04 -2.17 17.85
CA LYS A 66 14.12 -3.39 18.66
C LYS A 66 13.08 -3.33 19.81
N GLY A 67 12.36 -4.43 20.00
CA GLY A 67 11.34 -4.55 21.06
C GLY A 67 9.96 -3.97 20.70
N VAL A 68 9.80 -3.33 19.55
CA VAL A 68 8.50 -2.75 19.11
C VAL A 68 7.61 -3.82 18.46
N THR A 69 6.98 -4.65 19.27
CA THR A 69 6.13 -5.77 18.82
C THR A 69 4.90 -5.31 18.02
N VAL A 70 4.34 -4.13 18.33
CA VAL A 70 3.15 -3.54 17.67
C VAL A 70 3.35 -3.36 16.17
N LEU A 71 4.58 -3.13 15.70
CA LEU A 71 4.91 -3.00 14.28
C LEU A 71 4.53 -4.24 13.45
N ASN A 72 4.41 -5.41 14.07
CA ASN A 72 3.92 -6.61 13.38
C ASN A 72 2.53 -6.40 12.79
N ILE A 73 1.67 -5.59 13.41
CA ILE A 73 0.34 -5.28 12.90
C ILE A 73 0.45 -4.66 11.50
N ALA A 74 1.29 -3.63 11.33
CA ALA A 74 1.53 -3.00 10.03
C ALA A 74 2.14 -3.97 9.00
N VAL A 75 3.03 -4.86 9.43
CA VAL A 75 3.61 -5.90 8.55
C VAL A 75 2.52 -6.84 8.02
N TYR A 76 1.64 -7.34 8.90
CA TYR A 76 0.55 -8.24 8.51
C TYR A 76 -0.51 -7.53 7.64
N GLU A 77 -0.79 -6.26 7.88
CA GLU A 77 -1.62 -5.41 7.03
C GLU A 77 -1.09 -5.32 5.58
N ILE A 78 0.23 -5.12 5.42
CA ILE A 78 0.88 -5.08 4.10
C ILE A 78 0.81 -6.44 3.41
N ILE A 79 1.13 -7.51 4.15
CA ILE A 79 1.08 -8.88 3.63
C ILE A 79 -0.34 -9.22 3.16
N ALA A 80 -1.35 -8.90 3.97
CA ALA A 80 -2.75 -9.11 3.63
C ALA A 80 -3.16 -8.34 2.37
N PHE A 81 -2.81 -7.06 2.29
CA PHE A 81 -3.08 -6.25 1.10
C PHE A 81 -2.44 -6.86 -0.16
N ILE A 82 -1.16 -7.23 -0.11
CA ILE A 82 -0.44 -7.83 -1.26
C ILE A 82 -1.08 -9.16 -1.66
N LEU A 83 -1.44 -9.99 -0.68
CA LEU A 83 -2.07 -11.30 -0.90
C LEU A 83 -3.42 -11.13 -1.60
N VAL A 84 -4.31 -10.30 -1.04
CA VAL A 84 -5.64 -10.04 -1.60
C VAL A 84 -5.53 -9.39 -2.97
N PHE A 85 -4.68 -8.38 -3.13
CA PHE A 85 -4.44 -7.72 -4.41
C PHE A 85 -4.00 -8.75 -5.47
N THR A 86 -3.07 -9.63 -5.14
CA THR A 86 -2.57 -10.66 -6.06
C THR A 86 -3.70 -11.63 -6.48
N ILE A 87 -4.49 -12.11 -5.52
CA ILE A 87 -5.61 -13.01 -5.79
C ILE A 87 -6.66 -12.33 -6.68
N LEU A 88 -7.08 -11.12 -6.33
CA LEU A 88 -8.05 -10.34 -7.10
C LEU A 88 -7.54 -10.01 -8.51
N MET A 89 -6.25 -9.73 -8.66
CA MET A 89 -5.62 -9.52 -9.97
C MET A 89 -5.68 -10.78 -10.84
N ILE A 90 -5.45 -11.96 -10.25
CA ILE A 90 -5.58 -13.24 -10.95
C ILE A 90 -7.04 -13.44 -11.40
N ILE A 91 -8.00 -13.23 -10.49
CA ILE A 91 -9.43 -13.33 -10.79
C ILE A 91 -9.82 -12.40 -11.94
N LEU A 92 -9.41 -11.12 -11.89
CA LEU A 92 -9.69 -10.15 -12.95
C LEU A 92 -9.12 -10.62 -14.30
N ARG A 93 -7.89 -11.15 -14.32
CA ARG A 93 -7.29 -11.68 -15.56
C ARG A 93 -8.07 -12.87 -16.13
N VAL A 94 -8.47 -13.80 -15.27
CA VAL A 94 -9.27 -14.97 -15.69
C VAL A 94 -10.62 -14.52 -16.23
N LEU A 95 -11.30 -13.59 -15.57
CA LEU A 95 -12.57 -13.02 -16.04
C LEU A 95 -12.44 -12.36 -17.41
N LEU A 96 -11.41 -11.53 -17.61
CA LEU A 96 -11.18 -10.85 -18.89
C LEU A 96 -10.91 -11.83 -20.04
N LEU A 97 -10.25 -12.97 -19.75
CA LEU A 97 -10.02 -14.04 -20.72
C LEU A 97 -11.31 -14.84 -21.01
N ALA A 98 -12.03 -15.26 -19.96
CA ALA A 98 -13.20 -16.12 -20.08
C ALA A 98 -14.42 -15.45 -20.72
N THR A 99 -14.60 -14.15 -20.48
CA THR A 99 -15.79 -13.40 -20.93
C THR A 99 -15.76 -12.96 -22.40
N GLY A 100 -14.67 -13.25 -23.14
CA GLY A 100 -14.51 -12.75 -24.51
C GLY A 100 -14.45 -11.21 -24.61
N VAL A 101 -14.42 -10.51 -23.47
CA VAL A 101 -14.27 -9.05 -23.37
C VAL A 101 -13.00 -8.62 -24.11
N LEU A 102 -11.94 -9.43 -24.03
CA LEU A 102 -10.72 -9.24 -24.81
C LEU A 102 -10.97 -9.20 -26.33
N GLU A 103 -11.76 -10.10 -26.89
CA GLU A 103 -12.04 -10.15 -28.33
C GLU A 103 -12.92 -8.99 -28.79
N THR A 104 -13.94 -8.64 -27.99
CA THR A 104 -14.87 -7.54 -28.29
C THR A 104 -14.14 -6.19 -28.30
N ILE A 105 -13.27 -5.97 -27.31
CA ILE A 105 -12.44 -4.76 -27.21
C ILE A 105 -11.46 -4.68 -28.39
N LEU A 106 -10.85 -5.79 -28.80
CA LEU A 106 -9.88 -5.81 -29.91
C LEU A 106 -10.54 -5.39 -31.22
N LYS A 107 -11.74 -5.90 -31.52
CA LYS A 107 -12.50 -5.50 -32.72
C LYS A 107 -12.82 -4.01 -32.72
N PHE A 108 -13.28 -3.46 -31.60
CA PHE A 108 -13.58 -2.04 -31.47
C PHE A 108 -12.34 -1.14 -31.63
N THR A 109 -11.20 -1.60 -31.11
CA THR A 109 -9.93 -0.86 -31.16
C THR A 109 -9.39 -0.72 -32.59
N ILE A 110 -9.56 -1.74 -33.43
CA ILE A 110 -9.12 -1.73 -34.84
C ILE A 110 -9.86 -0.63 -35.63
N VAL A 111 -11.14 -0.36 -35.30
CA VAL A 111 -11.98 0.62 -36.01
C VAL A 111 -11.49 2.06 -35.83
N LEU A 112 -10.85 2.40 -34.71
CA LEU A 112 -10.39 3.77 -34.42
C LEU A 112 -8.93 4.08 -34.87
N GLY A 113 -8.19 3.13 -35.45
CA GLY A 113 -6.87 3.39 -36.05
C GLY A 113 -5.82 4.01 -35.11
N ILE A 114 -5.03 4.97 -35.63
CA ILE A 114 -3.89 5.62 -34.93
C ILE A 114 -4.32 6.45 -33.69
N PRO A 115 -5.39 7.27 -33.73
CA PRO A 115 -5.84 8.01 -32.56
C PRO A 115 -6.11 7.14 -31.32
N SER A 116 -6.70 5.95 -31.50
CA SER A 116 -6.91 5.00 -30.40
C SER A 116 -5.60 4.52 -29.78
N LYS A 117 -4.55 4.30 -30.58
CA LYS A 117 -3.23 3.89 -30.05
C LYS A 117 -2.60 5.01 -29.23
N ILE A 118 -2.69 6.26 -29.67
CA ILE A 118 -2.15 7.41 -28.93
C ILE A 118 -2.87 7.56 -27.58
N LEU A 119 -4.21 7.55 -27.59
CA LEU A 119 -5.00 7.59 -26.36
C LEU A 119 -4.73 6.38 -25.46
N GLY A 120 -4.54 5.20 -26.04
CA GLY A 120 -4.10 4.00 -25.33
C GLY A 120 -2.76 4.21 -24.61
N ALA A 121 -1.79 4.88 -25.26
CA ALA A 121 -0.51 5.20 -24.64
C ALA A 121 -0.67 6.11 -23.42
N VAL A 122 -1.51 7.14 -23.51
CA VAL A 122 -1.80 8.04 -22.39
C VAL A 122 -2.41 7.27 -21.22
N VAL A 123 -3.44 6.47 -21.48
CA VAL A 123 -4.09 5.65 -20.43
C VAL A 123 -3.11 4.63 -19.84
N GLY A 124 -2.27 4.01 -20.66
CA GLY A 124 -1.24 3.08 -20.22
C GLY A 124 -0.18 3.74 -19.33
N ALA A 125 0.23 4.97 -19.65
CA ALA A 125 1.14 5.77 -18.83
C ALA A 125 0.50 6.11 -17.47
N LEU A 126 -0.76 6.60 -17.48
CA LEU A 126 -1.52 6.91 -16.27
C LEU A 126 -1.70 5.68 -15.36
N LYS A 127 -2.01 4.53 -15.96
CA LYS A 127 -2.11 3.26 -15.25
C LYS A 127 -0.82 2.92 -14.52
N ASN A 128 0.32 2.99 -15.21
CA ASN A 128 1.60 2.66 -14.59
C ASN A 128 2.05 3.73 -13.60
N TYR A 129 1.67 5.00 -13.79
CA TYR A 129 1.87 6.06 -12.80
C TYR A 129 1.14 5.75 -11.48
N ILE A 130 -0.12 5.27 -11.52
CA ILE A 130 -0.83 4.80 -10.32
C ILE A 130 -0.13 3.60 -9.68
N ILE A 131 0.34 2.63 -10.47
CA ILE A 131 1.08 1.48 -9.92
C ILE A 131 2.37 1.94 -9.22
N VAL A 132 3.11 2.88 -9.84
CA VAL A 132 4.31 3.49 -9.24
C VAL A 132 3.99 4.17 -7.92
N PHE A 133 2.87 4.89 -7.84
CA PHE A 133 2.41 5.49 -6.59
C PHE A 133 2.31 4.45 -5.47
N PHE A 134 1.63 3.32 -5.71
CA PHE A 134 1.50 2.26 -4.69
C PHE A 134 2.84 1.60 -4.35
N VAL A 135 3.71 1.39 -5.33
CA VAL A 135 5.05 0.84 -5.09
C VAL A 135 5.89 1.81 -4.24
N LEU A 136 5.91 3.10 -4.58
CA LEU A 136 6.63 4.12 -3.82
C LEU A 136 6.06 4.31 -2.42
N TYR A 137 4.74 4.18 -2.29
CA TYR A 137 4.07 4.21 -1.00
C TYR A 137 4.53 3.06 -0.11
N LEU A 138 4.56 1.82 -0.64
CA LEU A 138 5.10 0.66 0.08
C LEU A 138 6.59 0.80 0.40
N LEU A 139 7.39 1.34 -0.52
CA LEU A 139 8.83 1.60 -0.31
C LEU A 139 9.10 2.78 0.63
N SER A 140 8.10 3.62 0.90
CA SER A 140 8.19 4.71 1.88
C SER A 140 7.73 4.28 3.27
N MET A 141 7.50 2.98 3.49
CA MET A 141 7.32 2.40 4.82
C MET A 141 8.61 2.47 5.63
N PRO A 142 8.56 2.54 6.97
CA PRO A 142 9.72 2.86 7.81
C PRO A 142 10.89 1.88 7.62
N ASN A 143 10.60 0.60 7.36
CA ASN A 143 11.62 -0.43 7.09
C ASN A 143 12.40 -0.21 5.78
N PHE A 144 11.88 0.61 4.86
CA PHE A 144 12.43 0.84 3.52
C PHE A 144 12.82 2.31 3.25
N VAL A 145 12.43 3.25 4.13
CA VAL A 145 12.73 4.70 3.99
C VAL A 145 14.23 5.00 4.08
N ASP A 146 14.97 4.28 4.93
CA ASP A 146 16.41 4.50 5.10
C ASP A 146 17.29 3.80 4.07
N VAL A 147 16.68 3.11 3.10
CA VAL A 147 17.43 2.58 1.97
C VAL A 147 17.70 3.74 1.01
N GLY A 148 18.93 4.26 1.03
CA GLY A 148 19.30 5.56 0.42
C GLY A 148 18.81 5.79 -1.02
N PHE A 149 18.64 4.73 -1.82
CA PHE A 149 18.10 4.86 -3.17
C PHE A 149 16.62 5.33 -3.24
N VAL A 150 15.79 5.03 -2.23
CA VAL A 150 14.39 5.50 -2.18
C VAL A 150 14.31 6.93 -1.65
N LYS A 151 15.07 7.22 -0.59
CA LYS A 151 15.12 8.53 0.09
C LYS A 151 15.53 9.67 -0.84
N ASP A 152 16.49 9.41 -1.73
CA ASP A 152 17.06 10.42 -2.62
C ASP A 152 16.28 10.60 -3.94
N SER A 153 15.11 9.98 -4.09
CA SER A 153 14.32 10.06 -5.33
C SER A 153 13.61 11.40 -5.44
N ASN A 154 13.86 12.11 -6.55
CA ASN A 154 13.20 13.38 -6.86
C ASN A 154 11.70 13.21 -7.16
N PHE A 155 11.26 12.01 -7.54
CA PHE A 155 9.86 11.74 -7.86
C PHE A 155 9.05 11.17 -6.69
N ARG A 156 9.68 10.80 -5.57
CA ARG A 156 8.98 10.26 -4.40
C ARG A 156 7.91 11.21 -3.85
N GLU A 157 8.33 12.39 -3.39
CA GLU A 157 7.43 13.39 -2.81
C GLU A 157 6.37 13.87 -3.81
N PRO A 158 6.72 14.26 -5.06
CA PRO A 158 5.72 14.71 -6.01
C PRO A 158 4.67 13.64 -6.34
N ILE A 159 5.06 12.39 -6.50
CA ILE A 159 4.10 11.31 -6.80
C ILE A 159 3.19 11.07 -5.59
N LEU A 160 3.75 10.93 -4.39
CA LEU A 160 2.95 10.60 -3.20
C LEU A 160 2.01 11.73 -2.77
N ARG A 161 2.42 12.99 -2.90
CA ARG A 161 1.61 14.14 -2.43
C ARG A 161 0.70 14.76 -3.48
N ASN A 162 1.07 14.70 -4.77
CA ASN A 162 0.35 15.41 -5.83
C ASN A 162 -0.48 14.50 -6.75
N THR A 163 -0.57 13.19 -6.49
CA THR A 163 -1.45 12.31 -7.29
C THR A 163 -2.91 12.53 -6.89
N PRO A 164 -3.75 13.14 -7.76
CA PRO A 164 -5.16 13.39 -7.45
C PRO A 164 -5.92 12.09 -7.19
N LEU A 165 -7.00 12.14 -6.40
CA LEU A 165 -7.82 11.00 -5.93
C LEU A 165 -7.11 10.07 -4.93
N LEU A 166 -5.79 9.90 -5.02
CA LEU A 166 -5.02 9.04 -4.13
C LEU A 166 -4.35 9.79 -2.98
N SER A 167 -4.14 11.10 -3.12
CA SER A 167 -3.59 11.94 -2.06
C SER A 167 -4.41 11.88 -0.77
N GLY A 168 -5.74 11.88 -0.83
CA GLY A 168 -6.58 11.78 0.39
C GLY A 168 -6.47 10.44 1.12
N ILE A 169 -6.28 9.34 0.39
CA ILE A 169 -6.05 8.00 0.98
C ILE A 169 -4.62 7.92 1.52
N ALA A 170 -3.65 8.44 0.76
CA ALA A 170 -2.26 8.46 1.19
C ALA A 170 -1.98 9.46 2.30
N ASP A 171 -2.76 10.54 2.48
CA ASP A 171 -2.50 11.56 3.48
C ASP A 171 -2.52 10.97 4.89
N SER A 172 -3.49 10.13 5.20
CA SER A 172 -3.58 9.46 6.51
C SER A 172 -2.39 8.51 6.71
N SER A 173 -2.04 7.76 5.68
CA SER A 173 -0.92 6.83 5.77
C SER A 173 0.45 7.52 5.77
N LEU A 174 0.62 8.61 5.04
CA LEU A 174 1.82 9.45 5.05
C LEU A 174 1.97 10.13 6.41
N LYS A 175 0.87 10.56 7.06
CA LYS A 175 0.90 11.03 8.44
C LYS A 175 1.32 9.95 9.42
N VAL A 176 0.83 8.71 9.27
CA VAL A 176 1.32 7.57 10.06
C VAL A 176 2.83 7.40 9.88
N LEU A 177 3.34 7.50 8.65
CA LEU A 177 4.78 7.39 8.39
C LEU A 177 5.57 8.55 9.00
N ASP A 178 5.10 9.78 8.87
CA ASP A 178 5.75 10.98 9.40
C ASP A 178 5.75 10.99 10.94
N GLU A 179 4.61 10.67 11.58
CA GLU A 179 4.50 10.56 13.04
C GLU A 179 5.31 9.38 13.57
N PHE A 180 5.25 8.20 12.92
CA PHE A 180 6.06 7.05 13.31
C PHE A 180 7.56 7.34 13.21
N LYS A 181 7.99 8.07 12.19
CA LYS A 181 9.40 8.49 12.09
C LYS A 181 9.78 9.37 13.29
N GLY A 182 8.92 10.32 13.67
CA GLY A 182 9.12 11.13 14.88
C GLY A 182 9.24 10.28 16.15
N LEU A 183 8.40 9.24 16.29
CA LEU A 183 8.52 8.26 17.38
C LEU A 183 9.85 7.50 17.31
N SER A 184 10.21 6.96 16.15
CA SER A 184 11.48 6.25 15.96
C SER A 184 12.69 7.11 16.33
N ASP A 185 12.69 8.39 15.94
CA ASP A 185 13.76 9.34 16.27
C ASP A 185 13.79 9.63 17.79
N LYS A 186 12.62 9.81 18.43
CA LYS A 186 12.48 9.98 19.90
C LYS A 186 13.06 8.80 20.67
N TYR A 187 12.84 7.57 20.19
CA TYR A 187 13.24 6.34 20.87
C TYR A 187 14.63 5.80 20.48
N THR A 188 15.37 6.47 19.59
CA THR A 188 16.65 5.98 19.06
C THR A 188 17.74 5.74 20.12
N ASN A 189 17.72 6.49 21.23
CA ASN A 189 18.74 6.42 22.30
C ASN A 189 18.16 6.04 23.67
N THR A 190 17.02 5.36 23.70
CA THR A 190 16.37 4.89 24.94
C THR A 190 16.03 3.42 24.81
N ASP A 191 16.09 2.70 25.94
CA ASP A 191 15.72 1.29 26.02
C ASP A 191 14.22 1.10 26.35
N ASP A 192 13.43 2.19 26.36
CA ASP A 192 11.99 2.15 26.68
C ASP A 192 11.15 1.62 25.52
N SER A 193 11.26 0.30 25.30
CA SER A 193 10.46 -0.39 24.30
C SER A 193 8.97 -0.39 24.63
N ASN A 194 8.58 -0.32 25.92
CA ASN A 194 7.17 -0.37 26.30
C ASN A 194 6.45 0.93 25.90
N GLU A 195 7.02 2.10 26.26
CA GLU A 195 6.45 3.39 25.89
C GLU A 195 6.44 3.57 24.37
N PHE A 196 7.48 3.11 23.66
CA PHE A 196 7.48 3.11 22.20
C PHE A 196 6.36 2.23 21.60
N ASN A 197 6.11 1.04 22.17
CA ASN A 197 4.97 0.21 21.76
C ASN A 197 3.63 0.91 22.01
N LEU A 198 3.44 1.53 23.18
CA LEU A 198 2.22 2.27 23.52
C LEU A 198 1.95 3.43 22.53
N GLU A 199 2.94 4.29 22.28
CA GLU A 199 2.77 5.43 21.37
C GLU A 199 2.57 4.98 19.92
N THR A 200 3.22 3.88 19.51
CA THR A 200 2.98 3.28 18.18
C THR A 200 1.58 2.70 18.06
N LEU A 201 1.05 2.09 19.13
CA LEU A 201 -0.30 1.55 19.14
C LEU A 201 -1.35 2.67 19.09
N ASP A 202 -1.16 3.74 19.87
CA ASP A 202 -2.00 4.94 19.85
C ASP A 202 -2.06 5.53 18.43
N LEU A 203 -0.90 5.64 17.77
CA LEU A 203 -0.82 6.07 16.38
C LEU A 203 -1.62 5.16 15.43
N PHE A 204 -1.53 3.84 15.60
CA PHE A 204 -2.21 2.88 14.73
C PHE A 204 -3.73 2.92 14.91
N LEU A 205 -4.22 3.09 16.14
CA LEU A 205 -5.65 3.25 16.42
C LEU A 205 -6.18 4.59 15.90
N LYS A 206 -5.47 5.70 16.17
CA LYS A 206 -5.79 7.05 15.69
C LYS A 206 -6.02 7.12 14.18
N TYR A 207 -5.21 6.41 13.40
CA TYR A 207 -5.31 6.39 11.94
C TYR A 207 -6.01 5.15 11.36
N LYS A 208 -6.68 4.36 12.21
CA LYS A 208 -7.43 3.15 11.82
C LYS A 208 -6.60 2.15 11.02
N VAL A 209 -5.32 2.04 11.35
CA VAL A 209 -4.43 0.97 10.86
C VAL A 209 -4.87 -0.37 11.43
N VAL A 210 -5.37 -0.35 12.68
CA VAL A 210 -5.92 -1.49 13.39
C VAL A 210 -7.20 -1.08 14.14
N THR A 211 -8.08 -2.03 14.43
CA THR A 211 -9.28 -1.82 15.23
C THR A 211 -9.05 -2.19 16.69
N VAL A 212 -9.81 -1.57 17.60
CA VAL A 212 -9.80 -1.92 19.03
C VAL A 212 -10.02 -3.42 19.25
N ASP A 213 -11.00 -4.02 18.58
CA ASP A 213 -11.28 -5.46 18.67
C ASP A 213 -10.07 -6.33 18.30
N THR A 214 -9.33 -5.93 17.26
CA THR A 214 -8.13 -6.65 16.84
C THR A 214 -7.03 -6.52 17.89
N VAL A 215 -6.84 -5.32 18.46
CA VAL A 215 -5.86 -5.09 19.52
C VAL A 215 -6.15 -5.94 20.75
N LYS A 216 -7.41 -5.97 21.21
CA LYS A 216 -7.84 -6.82 22.33
C LYS A 216 -7.56 -8.30 22.08
N LYS A 217 -7.91 -8.81 20.89
CA LYS A 217 -7.60 -10.21 20.52
C LYS A 217 -6.10 -10.50 20.53
N LEU A 218 -5.27 -9.55 20.11
CA LEU A 218 -3.82 -9.70 20.13
C LEU A 218 -3.26 -9.71 21.55
N ASP A 219 -3.78 -8.86 22.43
CA ASP A 219 -3.41 -8.79 23.85
C ASP A 219 -3.85 -10.05 24.61
N ASP A 220 -5.12 -10.46 24.46
CA ASP A 220 -5.68 -11.69 25.02
C ASP A 220 -4.90 -12.94 24.60
N SER A 221 -4.41 -12.96 23.36
CA SER A 221 -3.61 -14.07 22.83
C SER A 221 -2.14 -14.03 23.26
N GLY A 222 -1.70 -12.98 23.97
CA GLY A 222 -0.33 -12.75 24.39
C GLY A 222 0.63 -12.44 23.24
N LYS A 223 0.13 -12.07 22.06
CA LYS A 223 0.96 -11.72 20.88
C LYS A 223 1.55 -10.33 20.97
N ILE A 224 0.81 -9.41 21.59
CA ILE A 224 1.32 -8.15 22.09
C ILE A 224 1.24 -8.20 23.62
N ASN A 225 2.22 -7.63 24.29
CA ASN A 225 2.24 -7.51 25.74
C ASN A 225 2.84 -6.14 26.04
N ILE A 226 1.96 -5.18 26.32
CA ILE A 226 2.33 -3.78 26.49
C ILE A 226 1.74 -3.32 27.81
N GLU A 227 2.60 -2.93 28.75
CA GLU A 227 2.15 -2.40 30.03
C GLU A 227 1.37 -1.10 29.78
N GLY A 228 0.14 -1.02 30.28
CA GLY A 228 -0.73 0.16 30.09
C GLY A 228 -1.56 0.17 28.80
N ILE A 229 -1.60 -0.94 28.05
CA ILE A 229 -2.35 -1.04 26.78
C ILE A 229 -3.82 -0.61 26.89
N GLU A 230 -4.47 -0.95 28.00
CA GLU A 230 -5.87 -0.60 28.27
C GLU A 230 -6.11 0.91 28.23
N THR A 231 -5.17 1.71 28.72
CA THR A 231 -5.29 3.18 28.70
C THR A 231 -5.31 3.76 27.28
N VAL A 232 -4.74 3.03 26.31
CA VAL A 232 -4.78 3.41 24.90
C VAL A 232 -6.06 2.87 24.26
N ILE A 233 -6.44 1.62 24.57
CA ILE A 233 -7.68 1.00 24.08
C ILE A 233 -8.91 1.84 24.45
N ASP A 234 -9.03 2.23 25.72
CA ASP A 234 -10.15 2.99 26.25
C ASP A 234 -10.37 4.33 25.52
N LYS A 235 -9.31 4.97 25.01
CA LYS A 235 -9.42 6.23 24.25
C LYS A 235 -10.23 6.09 22.96
N TYR A 236 -10.29 4.88 22.40
CA TYR A 236 -10.89 4.61 21.10
C TYR A 236 -12.07 3.62 21.17
N GLU A 237 -12.48 3.19 22.37
CA GLU A 237 -13.67 2.34 22.57
C GLU A 237 -15.00 3.07 22.29
N GLU A 238 -15.01 4.39 22.32
CA GLU A 238 -16.22 5.23 22.20
C GLU A 238 -16.40 5.90 20.81
N GLU A 239 -15.58 5.59 19.80
CA GLU A 239 -15.68 6.09 18.40
C GLU A 239 -16.24 5.07 17.40
#